data_AF-A0A2V9WJZ1-F1
#
_entry.id   AF-A0A2V9WJZ1-F1
#
_cell.length_a   1.000
_cell.length_b   1.000
_cell.length_c   1.000
_cell.angle_alpha   90.00
_cell.angle_beta   90.00
_cell.angle_gamma   90.00
#
_symmetry.space_group_name_H-M   'P 1'
#
loop_
_entity.id
_entity.type
_entity.pdbx_description
1 polymer ?
#
loop_
_entity_poly.entity_id
_entity_poly.type
_entity_poly.pdbx_seq_one_letter_code
_entity_poly.pdbx_strand_id
1 'polypeptide(L)'
;MANSTAGRLKTANTTPEVNAMSVVAPALGWLIPGAGHIIQRRWIRGLLLLVSITSLFVLGVMMQGRIYRPNGGDILDMLGFIGDIGAGGLYIVTRGMDWGQGAIARATADYGTKFMIVAGLLNLIAVADAYHIAIGKKS
;
A
#
# COMPACT_ATOMS: atom_id res chain seq x y z
N MET A 1 -38.13 -5.49 46.85
CA MET A 1 -37.31 -6.68 46.54
C MET A 1 -36.45 -6.37 45.31
N ALA A 2 -35.13 -6.28 45.53
CA ALA A 2 -34.04 -6.42 44.55
C ALA A 2 -34.14 -7.78 43.82
N ASN A 3 -33.55 -8.09 42.66
CA ASN A 3 -32.83 -7.41 41.59
C ASN A 3 -32.61 -8.50 40.51
N SER A 4 -32.39 -8.07 39.26
CA SER A 4 -31.46 -8.70 38.31
C SER A 4 -31.84 -9.93 37.45
N THR A 5 -31.75 -9.65 36.15
CA THR A 5 -30.97 -10.39 35.13
C THR A 5 -31.40 -11.80 34.74
N ALA A 6 -31.97 -11.89 33.53
CA ALA A 6 -31.44 -12.83 32.55
C ALA A 6 -31.35 -12.09 31.21
N GLY A 7 -30.26 -11.34 31.07
CA GLY A 7 -29.90 -10.66 29.84
C GLY A 7 -29.87 -11.69 28.71
N ARG A 8 -30.76 -11.51 27.75
CA ARG A 8 -30.67 -12.14 26.44
C ARG A 8 -29.54 -11.46 25.69
N LEU A 9 -28.31 -11.71 26.15
CA LEU A 9 -27.13 -11.52 25.34
C LEU A 9 -27.28 -12.50 24.17
N LYS A 10 -27.91 -12.02 23.10
CA LYS A 10 -27.52 -12.44 21.76
C LYS A 10 -26.03 -12.15 21.70
N THR A 11 -25.22 -13.17 21.97
CA THR A 11 -23.86 -13.26 21.46
C THR A 11 -24.00 -13.10 19.96
N ALA A 12 -23.90 -11.85 19.51
CA ALA A 12 -23.61 -11.52 18.15
C ALA A 12 -22.21 -12.10 17.92
N ASN A 13 -22.16 -13.36 17.51
CA ASN A 13 -21.01 -13.94 16.86
C ASN A 13 -20.89 -13.21 15.52
N THR A 14 -20.45 -11.95 15.54
CA THR A 14 -19.81 -11.31 14.40
C THR A 14 -18.40 -11.84 14.37
N THR A 15 -18.23 -13.14 14.09
CA THR A 15 -17.04 -13.52 13.33
C THR A 15 -17.16 -12.70 12.06
N PRO A 16 -16.26 -11.73 11.79
CA PRO A 16 -16.28 -11.05 10.51
C PRO A 16 -16.15 -12.18 9.50
N GLU A 17 -17.21 -12.43 8.74
CA GLU A 17 -17.14 -13.38 7.64
C GLU A 17 -15.96 -12.90 6.81
N VAL A 18 -14.89 -13.70 6.82
CA VAL A 18 -13.71 -13.43 6.02
C VAL A 18 -14.14 -13.72 4.60
N ASN A 19 -14.95 -12.82 4.05
CA ASN A 19 -15.35 -12.81 2.66
C ASN A 19 -14.06 -12.78 1.87
N ALA A 20 -13.91 -13.64 0.87
CA ALA A 20 -12.69 -13.68 0.05
C ALA A 20 -12.26 -12.27 -0.42
N MET A 21 -13.22 -11.36 -0.60
CA MET A 21 -13.02 -9.96 -0.96
C MET A 21 -12.22 -9.13 0.06
N SER A 22 -12.28 -9.43 1.37
CA SER A 22 -11.51 -8.74 2.41
C SER A 22 -10.03 -9.08 2.38
N VAL A 23 -9.64 -10.22 1.81
CA VAL A 23 -8.25 -10.63 1.59
C VAL A 23 -7.78 -10.28 0.18
N VAL A 24 -8.66 -10.44 -0.81
CA VAL A 24 -8.36 -10.21 -2.23
C VAL A 24 -8.19 -8.71 -2.54
N ALA A 25 -9.04 -7.84 -2.00
CA ALA A 25 -8.96 -6.41 -2.31
C ALA A 25 -7.66 -5.75 -1.81
N PRO A 26 -7.16 -6.02 -0.59
CA PRO A 26 -5.87 -5.49 -0.14
C PRO A 26 -4.67 -6.11 -0.89
N ALA A 27 -4.70 -7.42 -1.14
CA ALA A 27 -3.61 -8.11 -1.85
C ALA A 27 -3.45 -7.57 -3.28
N LEU A 28 -4.57 -7.41 -4.01
CA LEU A 28 -4.55 -6.83 -5.35
C LEU A 28 -4.26 -5.34 -5.33
N GLY A 29 -4.76 -4.60 -4.34
CA GLY A 29 -4.44 -3.18 -4.17
C GLY A 29 -2.97 -2.93 -3.86
N TRP A 30 -2.30 -3.86 -3.18
CA TRP A 30 -0.86 -3.76 -2.92
C TRP A 30 -0.08 -4.02 -4.21
N LEU A 31 -0.46 -5.06 -4.97
CA LEU A 31 0.21 -5.42 -6.22
C LEU A 31 0.04 -4.34 -7.30
N ILE A 32 -1.19 -3.85 -7.50
CA ILE A 32 -1.51 -2.84 -8.49
C ILE A 32 -2.12 -1.63 -7.77
N PRO A 33 -1.43 -0.48 -7.75
CA PRO A 33 -1.95 0.72 -7.11
C PRO A 33 -3.37 1.05 -7.56
N GLY A 34 -4.30 1.20 -6.62
CA GLY A 34 -5.70 1.53 -6.92
C GLY A 34 -6.60 0.36 -7.34
N ALA A 35 -6.08 -0.86 -7.55
CA ALA A 35 -6.90 -2.02 -7.94
C ALA A 35 -7.93 -2.43 -6.87
N GLY A 36 -7.60 -2.26 -5.58
CA GLY A 36 -8.53 -2.52 -4.48
C GLY A 36 -9.83 -1.71 -4.57
N HIS A 37 -9.75 -0.46 -5.04
CA HIS A 37 -10.93 0.40 -5.22
C HIS A 37 -11.68 0.15 -6.52
N ILE A 38 -10.99 -0.31 -7.58
CA ILE A 38 -11.62 -0.70 -8.84
C ILE A 38 -12.52 -1.93 -8.63
N ILE A 39 -12.04 -2.92 -7.89
CA ILE A 39 -12.81 -4.14 -7.55
C ILE A 39 -14.07 -3.79 -6.74
N GLN A 40 -13.99 -2.76 -5.89
CA GLN A 40 -15.11 -2.25 -5.09
C GLN A 40 -16.02 -1.28 -5.87
N ARG A 41 -15.92 -1.25 -7.22
CA ARG A 41 -16.68 -0.37 -8.14
C ARG A 41 -16.49 1.13 -7.93
N ARG A 42 -15.45 1.57 -7.22
CA ARG A 42 -15.10 2.99 -7.01
C ARG A 42 -14.04 3.45 -8.01
N TRP A 43 -14.43 3.46 -9.28
CA TRP A 43 -13.56 3.74 -10.42
C TRP A 43 -12.78 5.06 -10.29
N ILE A 44 -13.44 6.15 -9.86
CA ILE A 44 -12.79 7.46 -9.74
C ILE A 44 -11.66 7.42 -8.70
N ARG A 45 -11.91 6.84 -7.51
CA ARG A 45 -10.89 6.75 -6.45
C ARG A 45 -9.73 5.83 -6.87
N GLY A 46 -10.05 4.68 -7.46
CA GLY A 46 -9.04 3.76 -7.98
C GLY A 46 -8.16 4.38 -9.05
N LEU A 47 -8.75 5.10 -10.01
CA LEU A 47 -8.02 5.77 -11.07
C LEU A 47 -7.13 6.90 -10.54
N LEU A 48 -7.64 7.73 -9.63
CA LEU A 48 -6.86 8.80 -9.01
C LEU A 48 -5.64 8.26 -8.26
N LEU A 49 -5.81 7.17 -7.51
CA LEU A 49 -4.72 6.53 -6.77
C LEU A 49 -3.72 5.86 -7.72
N LEU A 50 -4.21 5.14 -8.74
CA LEU A 50 -3.36 4.56 -9.77
C LEU A 50 -2.48 5.61 -10.44
N VAL A 51 -3.08 6.70 -10.93
CA VAL A 51 -2.36 7.78 -11.64
C VAL A 51 -1.39 8.49 -10.70
N SER A 52 -1.82 8.84 -9.49
CA SER A 52 -0.97 9.58 -8.53
C SER A 52 0.22 8.75 -8.05
N ILE A 53 0.00 7.50 -7.62
CA ILE A 53 1.08 6.63 -7.12
C ILE A 53 2.03 6.26 -8.26
N THR A 54 1.50 5.90 -9.43
CA THR A 54 2.33 5.52 -10.57
C THR A 54 3.15 6.70 -11.08
N SER A 55 2.56 7.90 -11.17
CA SER A 55 3.31 9.09 -11.61
C SER A 55 4.43 9.47 -10.64
N LEU A 56 4.18 9.50 -9.33
CA LEU A 56 5.21 9.75 -8.32
C LEU A 56 6.35 8.74 -8.43
N PHE A 57 6.01 7.46 -8.57
CA PHE A 57 7.01 6.40 -8.65
C PHE A 57 7.82 6.47 -9.95
N VAL A 58 7.17 6.66 -11.10
CA VAL A 58 7.84 6.82 -12.41
C VAL A 58 8.75 8.05 -12.41
N LEU A 59 8.30 9.17 -11.85
CA LEU A 59 9.15 10.36 -11.70
C LEU A 59 10.36 10.06 -10.80
N GLY A 60 10.16 9.32 -9.71
CA GLY A 60 11.25 8.87 -8.84
C GLY A 60 12.30 8.03 -9.57
N VAL A 61 11.86 7.09 -10.42
CA VAL A 61 12.73 6.27 -11.26
C VAL A 61 13.44 7.12 -12.33
N MET A 62 12.73 8.02 -13.00
CA MET A 62 13.30 8.94 -14.01
C MET A 62 14.36 9.86 -13.41
N MET A 63 14.21 10.23 -12.14
CA MET A 63 15.17 11.01 -11.36
C MET A 63 16.35 10.16 -10.86
N GLN A 64 16.43 8.88 -11.25
CA GLN A 64 17.46 7.93 -10.83
C GLN A 64 17.50 7.74 -9.31
N GLY A 65 16.31 7.69 -8.69
CA GLY A 65 16.15 7.34 -7.29
C GLY A 65 16.76 5.97 -6.98
N ARG A 66 17.30 5.83 -5.76
CA ARG A 66 17.89 4.59 -5.26
C ARG A 66 16.77 3.65 -4.84
N ILE A 67 16.78 2.43 -5.39
CA ILE A 67 15.90 1.36 -4.94
C ILE A 67 16.63 0.54 -3.88
N TYR A 68 16.09 0.53 -2.66
CA TYR A 68 16.68 -0.16 -1.54
C TYR A 68 16.56 -1.67 -1.72
N ARG A 69 17.65 -2.35 -1.35
CA ARG A 69 17.71 -3.82 -1.27
C ARG A 69 17.45 -4.22 0.19
N PRO A 70 16.96 -5.44 0.45
CA PRO A 70 16.96 -5.97 1.80
C PRO A 70 18.41 -5.97 2.33
N ASN A 71 18.69 -5.08 3.28
CA ASN A 71 20.01 -4.90 3.88
C ASN A 71 19.87 -4.99 5.41
N GLY A 72 20.80 -5.70 6.06
CA GLY A 72 20.79 -5.96 7.50
C GLY A 72 21.56 -4.95 8.36
N GLY A 73 22.35 -4.08 7.74
CA GLY A 73 23.38 -3.29 8.44
C GLY A 73 23.01 -1.85 8.81
N ASP A 74 22.15 -1.18 8.03
CA ASP A 74 21.79 0.24 8.24
C ASP A 74 20.27 0.39 8.36
N ILE A 75 19.84 1.07 9.42
CA ILE A 75 18.42 1.30 9.73
C ILE A 75 17.75 2.21 8.70
N LEU A 76 18.46 3.19 8.14
CA LEU A 76 17.90 4.09 7.13
C LEU A 76 17.64 3.34 5.81
N ASP A 77 18.56 2.44 5.43
CA ASP A 77 18.39 1.56 4.28
C ASP A 77 17.20 0.61 4.48
N MET A 78 16.99 0.09 5.69
CA MET A 78 15.81 -0.72 6.02
C MET A 78 14.50 0.07 5.91
N LEU A 79 14.46 1.31 6.41
CA LEU A 79 13.28 2.17 6.30
C LEU A 79 12.96 2.50 4.84
N GLY A 80 13.98 2.80 4.03
CA GLY A 80 13.83 3.01 2.59
C GLY A 80 13.28 1.75 1.89
N PHE A 81 13.79 0.58 2.26
CA PHE A 81 13.31 -0.71 1.76
C PHE A 81 11.84 -0.98 2.09
N ILE A 82 11.39 -0.64 3.29
CA ILE A 82 9.97 -0.77 3.66
C ILE A 82 9.10 0.16 2.81
N GLY A 83 9.57 1.38 2.56
CA GLY A 83 8.92 2.33 1.66
C GLY A 83 8.78 1.76 0.24
N ASP A 84 9.87 1.23 -0.30
CA ASP A 84 9.90 0.64 -1.63
C ASP A 84 9.00 -0.59 -1.76
N ILE A 85 9.02 -1.51 -0.79
CA ILE A 85 8.07 -2.65 -0.72
C ILE A 85 6.62 -2.16 -0.73
N GLY A 86 6.34 -1.02 -0.11
CA GLY A 86 5.01 -0.43 -0.11
C GLY A 86 4.46 -0.20 -1.51
N ALA A 87 5.31 0.09 -2.51
CA ALA A 87 4.91 0.29 -3.90
C ALA A 87 4.48 -1.01 -4.61
N GLY A 88 4.69 -2.16 -3.97
CA GLY A 88 4.20 -3.47 -4.39
C GLY A 88 4.69 -3.87 -5.77
N GLY A 89 3.79 -4.01 -6.74
CA GLY A 89 4.14 -4.42 -8.11
C GLY A 89 5.13 -3.48 -8.79
N LEU A 90 5.09 -2.19 -8.48
CA LEU A 90 6.03 -1.21 -9.03
C LEU A 90 7.47 -1.49 -8.58
N TYR A 91 7.67 -1.90 -7.32
CA TYR A 91 8.97 -2.34 -6.82
C TYR A 91 9.45 -3.61 -7.51
N ILE A 92 8.56 -4.59 -7.69
CA ILE A 92 8.92 -5.86 -8.33
C ILE A 92 9.36 -5.64 -9.77
N VAL A 93 8.62 -4.82 -10.54
CA VAL A 93 8.95 -4.49 -11.93
C VAL A 93 10.30 -3.78 -12.02
N THR A 94 10.51 -2.75 -11.20
CA THR A 94 11.75 -1.97 -11.26
C THR A 94 12.97 -2.74 -10.77
N ARG A 95 12.80 -3.64 -9.80
CA ARG A 95 13.83 -4.61 -9.41
C ARG A 95 14.14 -5.61 -10.52
N GLY A 96 13.15 -6.12 -11.23
CA GLY A 96 13.35 -7.07 -12.33
C GLY A 96 14.01 -6.43 -13.56
N MET A 97 13.84 -5.13 -13.76
CA MET A 97 14.46 -4.37 -14.85
C MET A 97 15.82 -3.75 -14.46
N ASP A 98 16.30 -4.03 -13.23
CA ASP A 98 17.54 -3.46 -12.68
C ASP A 98 17.59 -1.91 -12.72
N TRP A 99 16.44 -1.28 -12.58
CA TRP A 99 16.35 0.18 -12.45
C TRP A 99 16.73 0.63 -11.03
N GLY A 100 17.22 1.86 -10.90
CA GLY A 100 17.62 2.42 -9.59
C GLY A 100 18.87 1.80 -8.96
N GLN A 101 19.69 1.10 -9.75
CA GLN A 101 20.99 0.54 -9.31
C GLN A 101 22.10 1.59 -9.12
N GLY A 102 21.91 2.81 -9.63
CA GLY A 102 22.89 3.88 -9.52
C GLY A 102 22.29 5.11 -8.88
N ALA A 103 22.59 5.33 -7.59
CA ALA A 103 22.55 6.67 -7.04
C ALA A 103 23.74 7.44 -7.65
N ILE A 104 23.55 8.02 -8.84
CA ILE A 104 24.48 9.05 -9.30
C ILE A 104 24.36 10.17 -8.27
N ALA A 105 25.46 10.52 -7.59
CA ALA A 105 25.50 11.54 -6.53
C ALA A 105 25.10 12.92 -7.07
N ARG A 106 23.79 13.13 -7.22
CA ARG A 106 23.13 14.35 -7.68
C ARG A 106 21.93 14.54 -6.77
N ALA A 107 21.68 15.77 -6.37
CA ALA A 107 20.52 16.13 -5.55
C ALA A 107 19.20 15.56 -6.12
N THR A 108 19.09 15.48 -7.45
CA THR A 108 17.95 14.87 -8.17
C THR A 108 17.67 13.44 -7.74
N ALA A 109 18.68 12.60 -7.53
CA ALA A 109 18.52 11.20 -7.13
C ALA A 109 17.99 11.06 -5.69
N ASP A 110 18.40 11.96 -4.80
CA ASP A 110 17.92 11.98 -3.41
C ASP A 110 16.43 12.38 -3.34
N TYR A 111 15.99 13.30 -4.21
CA TYR A 111 14.57 13.62 -4.36
C TYR A 111 13.80 12.48 -5.02
N GLY A 112 14.38 11.82 -6.03
CA GLY A 112 13.76 10.69 -6.69
C GLY A 112 13.47 9.54 -5.72
N THR A 113 14.44 9.20 -4.88
CA THR A 113 14.30 8.19 -3.81
C THR A 113 13.13 8.51 -2.87
N LYS A 114 12.98 9.78 -2.48
CA LYS A 114 11.86 10.22 -1.63
C LYS A 114 10.51 10.08 -2.32
N PHE A 115 10.42 10.38 -3.62
CA PHE A 115 9.18 10.17 -4.36
C PHE A 115 8.78 8.69 -4.44
N MET A 116 9.76 7.79 -4.60
CA MET A 116 9.51 6.34 -4.60
C MET A 116 9.00 5.85 -3.25
N ILE A 117 9.65 6.26 -2.16
CA ILE A 117 9.22 5.94 -0.79
C ILE A 117 7.81 6.48 -0.52
N VAL A 118 7.53 7.74 -0.85
CA VAL A 118 6.20 8.35 -0.64
C VAL A 118 5.13 7.63 -1.47
N ALA A 119 5.42 7.27 -2.73
CA ALA A 119 4.51 6.49 -3.55
C ALA A 119 4.18 5.13 -2.91
N GLY A 120 5.17 4.44 -2.35
CA GLY A 120 4.95 3.17 -1.68
C GLY A 120 4.16 3.30 -0.37
N LEU A 121 4.42 4.32 0.44
CA LEU A 121 3.62 4.61 1.64
C LEU A 121 2.17 4.94 1.29
N LEU A 122 1.93 5.73 0.25
CA LEU A 122 0.58 6.04 -0.23
C LEU A 122 -0.16 4.79 -0.72
N ASN A 123 0.55 3.86 -1.38
CA ASN A 123 -0.03 2.58 -1.79
C ASN A 123 -0.46 1.74 -0.59
N LEU A 124 0.34 1.67 0.48
CA LEU A 124 -0.04 0.99 1.72
C LEU A 124 -1.27 1.61 2.39
N ILE A 125 -1.35 2.95 2.41
CA ILE A 125 -2.52 3.66 2.94
C ILE A 125 -3.77 3.34 2.10
N ALA A 126 -3.64 3.34 0.76
CA ALA A 126 -4.73 2.98 -0.14
C ALA A 126 -5.21 1.52 0.06
N VAL A 127 -4.26 0.60 0.27
CA VAL A 127 -4.55 -0.81 0.61
C VAL A 127 -5.32 -0.91 1.93
N ALA A 128 -4.90 -0.16 2.95
CA ALA A 128 -5.59 -0.11 4.24
C ALA A 128 -7.00 0.50 4.12
N ASP A 129 -7.18 1.55 3.30
CA ASP A 129 -8.51 2.12 3.03
C ASP A 129 -9.41 1.12 2.29
N ALA A 130 -8.88 0.44 1.25
CA ALA A 130 -9.60 -0.61 0.54
C ALA A 130 -9.99 -1.76 1.48
N TYR A 131 -9.12 -2.15 2.42
CA TYR A 131 -9.46 -3.14 3.44
C TYR A 131 -10.63 -2.67 4.33
N HIS A 132 -10.59 -1.43 4.82
CA HIS A 132 -11.65 -0.88 5.66
C HIS A 132 -13.01 -0.80 4.94
N ILE A 133 -13.01 -0.51 3.64
CA ILE A 133 -14.23 -0.54 2.83
C ILE A 133 -14.71 -1.99 2.62
N ALA A 134 -13.80 -2.94 2.39
CA ALA A 134 -14.15 -4.36 2.17
C ALA A 134 -14.78 -5.02 3.40
N ILE A 135 -14.39 -4.63 4.62
CA ILE A 135 -14.99 -5.12 5.86
C ILE A 135 -16.27 -4.38 6.27
N GLY A 136 -16.81 -3.51 5.41
CA GLY A 136 -18.07 -2.79 5.65
C GLY A 136 -18.00 -1.69 6.71
N LYS A 137 -16.80 -1.26 7.12
CA LYS A 137 -16.63 -0.18 8.12
C LYS A 137 -16.77 1.23 7.55
N LYS A 138 -16.71 1.42 6.23
CA LYS A 138 -17.02 2.69 5.55
C LYS A 138 -17.68 2.47 4.17
N SER A 139 -18.80 3.16 3.96
CA SER A 139 -19.47 3.34 2.65
C SER A 139 -18.81 4.40 1.79
#